data_AF-A0AAU7KX75-F1
#
_entry.id   AF-A0AAU7KX75-F1
#
_cell.length_a   1.000
_cell.length_b   1.000
_cell.length_c   1.000
_cell.angle_alpha   90.00
_cell.angle_beta   90.00
_cell.angle_gamma   90.00
#
_symmetry.space_group_name_H-M   'P 1'
#
loop_
_entity.id
_entity.type
_entity.pdbx_description
1 polymer ?
#
loop_
_entity_poly.entity_id
_entity_poly.type
_entity_poly.pdbx_seq_one_letter_code
_entity_poly.pdbx_strand_id
1 'polypeptide(L)'
;MNIDHSELAKRVIELSGGKQNLSDEMDQKLARISNKWDQDVGAIGRILRAHLFVEHFITECLIAFNPALGDLDKARLSFSQKLALIENYSPEIQELAAGIRRLNKVRNQLAHTLEAKVTDKDKESLLSVKTFSALREELAKPGYPSDNNMDVVEDFAKHVGSRLESLADPGSLANRFQQARREYEQRT
;
A
#
# COMPACT_ATOMS: atom_id res chain seq x y z
N MET A 1 45.63 24.80 7.68
CA MET A 1 45.25 26.13 7.19
C MET A 1 43.98 26.54 7.92
N ASN A 2 44.00 27.70 8.57
CA ASN A 2 42.80 28.27 9.20
C ASN A 2 42.09 29.08 8.11
N ILE A 3 40.94 28.64 7.64
CA ILE A 3 40.20 29.33 6.57
C ILE A 3 39.48 30.52 7.22
N ASP A 4 39.75 31.74 6.77
CA ASP A 4 38.93 32.90 7.13
C ASP A 4 37.59 32.81 6.40
N HIS A 5 36.54 32.48 7.15
CA HIS A 5 35.18 32.34 6.63
C HIS A 5 34.60 33.66 6.10
N SER A 6 35.08 34.81 6.57
CA SER A 6 34.65 36.13 6.08
C SER A 6 35.21 36.42 4.69
N GLU A 7 36.49 36.12 4.46
CA GLU A 7 37.14 36.28 3.16
C GLU A 7 36.58 35.28 2.14
N LEU A 8 36.32 34.04 2.57
CA LEU A 8 35.64 33.03 1.77
C LEU A 8 34.24 33.49 1.33
N ALA A 9 33.43 34.04 2.24
CA ALA A 9 32.09 34.51 1.93
C ALA A 9 32.09 35.66 0.93
N LYS A 10 33.01 36.64 1.07
CA LYS A 10 33.21 37.70 0.07
C LYS A 10 33.53 37.12 -1.29
N ARG A 11 34.45 36.16 -1.34
CA ARG A 11 34.85 35.52 -2.60
C ARG A 11 33.71 34.78 -3.27
N VAL A 12 32.85 34.11 -2.50
CA VAL A 12 31.63 33.46 -3.02
C VAL A 12 30.68 34.49 -3.62
N ILE A 13 30.43 35.62 -2.95
CA ILE A 13 29.57 36.69 -3.46
C ILE A 13 30.10 37.25 -4.79
N GLU A 14 31.41 37.47 -4.89
CA GLU A 14 32.04 37.91 -6.13
C GLU A 14 31.86 36.89 -7.27
N LEU A 15 32.11 35.61 -6.99
CA LEU A 15 31.99 34.53 -7.98
C LEU A 15 30.55 34.35 -8.48
N SER A 16 29.55 34.63 -7.65
CA SER A 16 28.14 34.63 -8.02
C SER A 16 27.70 35.89 -8.80
N GLY A 17 28.59 36.84 -9.07
CA GLY A 17 28.27 38.06 -9.80
C GLY A 17 27.61 39.15 -8.93
N GLY A 18 27.81 39.09 -7.61
CA GLY A 18 27.29 40.05 -6.65
C GLY A 18 26.22 39.47 -5.74
N LYS A 19 25.91 40.21 -4.67
CA LYS A 19 25.00 39.78 -3.60
C LYS A 19 23.59 39.45 -4.12
N GLN A 20 23.09 40.24 -5.09
CA GLN A 20 21.75 40.05 -5.62
C GLN A 20 21.63 38.72 -6.39
N ASN A 21 22.54 38.47 -7.33
CA ASN A 21 22.55 37.22 -8.10
C ASN A 21 22.70 35.99 -7.19
N LEU A 22 23.55 36.06 -6.17
CA LEU A 22 23.67 34.98 -5.18
C LEU A 22 22.35 34.77 -4.43
N SER A 23 21.67 35.84 -4.02
CA SER A 23 20.36 35.75 -3.35
C SER A 23 19.33 35.09 -4.25
N ASP A 24 19.21 35.54 -5.50
CA ASP A 24 18.24 35.00 -6.46
C ASP A 24 18.51 33.51 -6.76
N GLU A 25 19.78 33.12 -6.90
CA GLU A 25 20.19 31.73 -7.08
C GLU A 25 19.85 30.86 -5.85
N MET A 26 20.10 31.38 -4.65
CA MET A 26 19.76 30.70 -3.40
C MET A 26 18.24 30.54 -3.25
N ASP A 27 17.46 31.57 -3.58
CA ASP A 27 16.00 31.54 -3.52
C ASP A 27 15.43 30.50 -4.50
N GLN A 28 15.94 30.42 -5.73
CA GLN A 28 15.55 29.40 -6.69
C GLN A 28 15.87 27.98 -6.20
N LYS A 29 17.05 27.78 -5.61
CA LYS A 29 17.44 26.49 -5.03
C LYS A 29 16.57 26.11 -3.84
N LEU A 30 16.31 27.05 -2.93
CA LEU A 30 15.43 26.85 -1.77
C LEU A 30 14.01 26.54 -2.21
N ALA A 31 13.46 27.24 -3.21
CA ALA A 31 12.14 26.93 -3.76
C ALA A 31 12.08 25.50 -4.31
N ARG A 32 13.10 25.05 -5.03
CA ARG A 32 13.17 23.66 -5.53
C ARG A 32 13.22 22.63 -4.41
N ILE A 33 13.96 22.89 -3.33
CA ILE A 33 14.02 22.02 -2.16
C ILE A 33 12.66 22.00 -1.45
N SER A 34 12.08 23.18 -1.23
CA SER A 34 10.77 23.34 -0.57
C SER A 34 9.68 22.59 -1.33
N ASN A 35 9.63 22.73 -2.66
CA ASN A 35 8.64 22.02 -3.48
C ASN A 35 8.79 20.49 -3.40
N LYS A 36 10.02 19.98 -3.24
CA LYS A 36 10.25 18.56 -3.02
C LYS A 36 9.90 18.10 -1.61
N TRP A 37 10.06 18.96 -0.63
CA TRP A 37 9.72 18.67 0.77
C TRP A 37 8.21 18.70 1.02
N ASP A 38 7.50 19.62 0.35
CA ASP A 38 6.06 19.87 0.51
C ASP A 38 5.23 18.80 -0.22
N GLN A 39 5.32 17.57 0.29
CA GLN A 39 4.55 16.43 -0.20
C GLN A 39 3.22 16.30 0.55
N ASP A 40 2.26 15.64 -0.10
CA ASP A 40 0.98 15.30 0.53
C ASP A 40 1.17 14.16 1.54
N VAL A 41 1.57 14.53 2.76
CA VAL A 41 1.77 13.61 3.89
C VAL A 41 0.48 12.85 4.23
N GLY A 42 -0.69 13.47 3.98
CA GLY A 42 -1.99 12.83 4.18
C GLY A 42 -2.18 11.66 3.22
N ALA A 43 -1.97 11.87 1.92
CA ALA A 43 -2.05 10.82 0.91
C ALA A 43 -1.02 9.70 1.16
N ILE A 44 0.21 10.06 1.52
CA ILE A 44 1.27 9.12 1.91
C ILE A 44 0.80 8.23 3.08
N GLY A 45 0.30 8.85 4.15
CA GLY A 45 -0.18 8.13 5.33
C GLY A 45 -1.35 7.19 5.02
N ARG A 46 -2.29 7.61 4.17
CA ARG A 46 -3.45 6.79 3.77
C ARG A 46 -3.03 5.55 2.97
N ILE A 47 -2.13 5.69 2.00
CA ILE A 47 -1.59 4.57 1.21
C ILE A 47 -0.82 3.61 2.10
N LEU A 48 0.06 4.13 2.96
CA LEU A 48 0.88 3.30 3.85
C LEU A 48 -0.01 2.53 4.83
N ARG A 49 -1.03 3.17 5.40
CA ARG A 49 -2.01 2.52 6.27
C ARG A 49 -2.74 1.39 5.55
N ALA A 50 -3.24 1.64 4.33
CA ALA A 50 -3.91 0.62 3.54
C ALA A 50 -3.01 -0.60 3.26
N HIS A 51 -1.75 -0.35 2.92
CA HIS A 51 -0.75 -1.40 2.69
C HIS A 51 -0.47 -2.23 3.95
N LEU A 52 -0.15 -1.58 5.07
CA LEU A 52 0.16 -2.24 6.34
C LEU A 52 -1.04 -3.04 6.86
N PHE A 53 -2.25 -2.52 6.69
CA PHE A 53 -3.48 -3.20 7.06
C PHE A 53 -3.64 -4.51 6.29
N VAL A 54 -3.50 -4.48 4.96
CA VAL A 54 -3.58 -5.71 4.15
C VAL A 54 -2.45 -6.67 4.49
N GLU A 55 -1.23 -6.18 4.70
CA GLU A 55 -0.09 -7.03 5.05
C GLU A 55 -0.32 -7.79 6.36
N HIS A 56 -0.88 -7.12 7.37
CA HIS A 56 -1.24 -7.72 8.64
C HIS A 56 -2.16 -8.93 8.44
N PHE A 57 -3.27 -8.78 7.71
CA PHE A 57 -4.20 -9.90 7.48
C PHE A 57 -3.65 -11.01 6.59
N ILE A 58 -2.75 -10.70 5.65
CA ILE A 58 -2.02 -11.75 4.90
C ILE A 58 -1.15 -12.57 5.87
N THR A 59 -0.45 -11.91 6.79
CA THR A 59 0.36 -12.58 7.81
C THR A 59 -0.51 -13.46 8.73
N GLU A 60 -1.66 -12.95 9.19
CA GLU A 60 -2.59 -13.74 10.02
C GLU A 60 -3.11 -14.98 9.26
N CYS A 61 -3.48 -14.84 7.99
CA CYS A 61 -3.86 -15.99 7.16
C CYS A 61 -2.74 -17.03 7.03
N LEU A 62 -1.49 -16.59 6.85
CA LEU A 62 -0.35 -17.51 6.75
C LEU A 62 -0.17 -18.35 8.01
N ILE A 63 -0.30 -17.71 9.18
CA ILE A 63 -0.21 -18.37 10.48
C ILE A 63 -1.39 -19.32 10.68
N ALA A 64 -2.62 -18.87 10.38
CA ALA A 64 -3.82 -19.69 10.51
C ALA A 64 -3.78 -20.94 9.61
N PHE A 65 -3.31 -20.81 8.38
CA PHE A 65 -3.21 -21.94 7.44
C PHE A 65 -2.06 -22.88 7.75
N ASN A 66 -1.05 -22.42 8.50
CA ASN A 66 0.15 -23.19 8.80
C ASN A 66 0.55 -23.03 10.28
N PRO A 67 -0.13 -23.68 11.24
CA PRO A 67 0.15 -23.50 12.68
C PRO A 67 1.57 -23.90 13.12
N ALA A 68 2.26 -24.72 12.33
CA ALA A 68 3.65 -25.12 12.55
C ALA A 68 4.67 -24.23 11.82
N LEU A 69 4.22 -23.14 11.20
CA LEU A 69 5.09 -22.19 10.54
C LEU A 69 5.99 -21.52 11.58
N GLY A 70 7.28 -21.42 11.27
CA GLY A 70 8.25 -20.78 12.15
C GLY A 70 8.01 -19.28 12.31
N ASP A 71 8.91 -18.63 13.02
CA ASP A 71 8.89 -17.19 13.27
C ASP A 71 8.99 -16.38 11.95
N LEU A 72 7.86 -15.84 11.50
CA LEU A 72 7.74 -15.08 10.26
C LEU A 72 8.53 -13.76 10.28
N ASP A 73 8.69 -13.15 11.46
CA ASP A 73 9.45 -11.92 11.62
C ASP A 73 10.95 -12.19 11.38
N LYS A 74 11.46 -13.31 11.90
CA LYS A 74 12.83 -13.78 11.59
C LYS A 74 13.01 -14.18 10.14
N ALA A 75 11.97 -14.71 9.50
CA ALA A 75 12.02 -15.07 8.08
C ALA A 75 12.12 -13.84 7.16
N ARG A 76 11.75 -12.64 7.64
CA ARG A 76 11.85 -11.36 6.92
C ARG A 76 11.22 -11.41 5.52
N LEU A 77 10.09 -12.11 5.40
CA LEU A 77 9.37 -12.21 4.14
C LEU A 77 8.85 -10.83 3.71
N SER A 78 9.13 -10.45 2.47
CA SER A 78 8.53 -9.27 1.85
C SER A 78 7.02 -9.47 1.63
N PHE A 79 6.29 -8.36 1.53
CA PHE A 79 4.86 -8.36 1.19
C PHE A 79 4.52 -9.24 -0.01
N SER A 80 5.28 -9.14 -1.12
CA SER A 80 5.05 -9.94 -2.32
C SER A 80 5.29 -11.43 -2.11
N GLN A 81 6.28 -11.80 -1.28
CA GLN A 81 6.52 -13.20 -0.92
C GLN A 81 5.39 -13.75 -0.05
N LYS A 82 4.91 -12.98 0.92
CA LYS A 82 3.77 -13.36 1.75
C LYS A 82 2.51 -13.59 0.91
N LEU A 83 2.20 -12.69 -0.02
CA LEU A 83 1.08 -12.86 -0.94
C LEU A 83 1.22 -14.12 -1.81
N ALA A 84 2.40 -14.38 -2.36
CA ALA A 84 2.65 -15.55 -3.20
C ALA A 84 2.41 -16.88 -2.47
N LEU A 85 2.56 -16.91 -1.14
CA LEU A 85 2.30 -18.10 -0.34
C LEU A 85 0.80 -18.37 -0.12
N ILE A 86 -0.06 -17.36 -0.21
CA ILE A 86 -1.53 -17.53 -0.01
C ILE A 86 -2.35 -17.43 -1.29
N GLU A 87 -1.81 -16.88 -2.38
CA GLU A 87 -2.61 -16.48 -3.55
C GLU A 87 -3.35 -17.63 -4.25
N ASN A 88 -2.89 -18.87 -4.06
CA ASN A 88 -3.48 -20.06 -4.64
C ASN A 88 -4.30 -20.89 -3.63
N TYR A 89 -4.51 -20.39 -2.41
CA TYR A 89 -5.24 -21.14 -1.38
C TYR A 89 -6.72 -21.32 -1.71
N SER A 90 -7.34 -20.31 -2.33
CA SER A 90 -8.73 -20.37 -2.78
C SER A 90 -8.96 -19.50 -4.03
N PRO A 91 -9.99 -19.78 -4.84
CA PRO A 91 -10.36 -18.93 -5.98
C PRO A 91 -10.64 -17.47 -5.58
N GLU A 92 -11.14 -17.28 -4.36
CA GLU A 92 -11.42 -15.97 -3.79
C GLU A 92 -10.13 -15.17 -3.54
N ILE A 93 -9.13 -15.76 -2.87
CA ILE A 93 -7.84 -15.07 -2.66
C ILE A 93 -7.15 -14.82 -4.01
N GLN A 94 -7.28 -15.75 -4.96
CA GLN A 94 -6.71 -15.60 -6.29
C GLN A 94 -7.29 -14.38 -7.03
N GLU A 95 -8.60 -14.12 -6.90
CA GLU A 95 -9.25 -12.92 -7.43
C GLU A 95 -8.68 -11.65 -6.76
N LEU A 96 -8.58 -11.64 -5.43
CA LEU A 96 -8.07 -10.50 -4.66
C LEU A 96 -6.59 -10.21 -4.96
N ALA A 97 -5.79 -11.23 -5.26
CA ALA A 97 -4.33 -11.11 -5.43
C ALA A 97 -3.93 -10.10 -6.52
N ALA A 98 -4.74 -9.94 -7.57
CA ALA A 98 -4.50 -8.93 -8.60
C ALA A 98 -4.57 -7.49 -8.02
N GLY A 99 -5.62 -7.20 -7.24
CA GLY A 99 -5.78 -5.90 -6.57
C GLY A 99 -4.74 -5.68 -5.47
N ILE A 100 -4.40 -6.72 -4.69
CA ILE A 100 -3.35 -6.64 -3.66
C ILE A 100 -1.98 -6.31 -4.28
N ARG A 101 -1.64 -6.94 -5.41
CA ARG A 101 -0.42 -6.58 -6.17
C ARG A 101 -0.44 -5.12 -6.62
N ARG A 102 -1.60 -4.62 -7.04
CA ARG A 102 -1.73 -3.22 -7.43
C ARG A 102 -1.49 -2.28 -6.24
N LEU A 103 -2.08 -2.57 -5.09
CA LEU A 103 -1.84 -1.80 -3.86
C LEU A 103 -0.34 -1.74 -3.51
N ASN A 104 0.37 -2.88 -3.61
CA ASN A 104 1.82 -2.91 -3.39
C ASN A 104 2.58 -2.03 -4.41
N LYS A 105 2.13 -2.01 -5.67
CA LYS A 105 2.71 -1.14 -6.70
C LYS A 105 2.51 0.35 -6.38
N VAL A 106 1.30 0.73 -5.95
CA VAL A 106 1.00 2.11 -5.52
C VAL A 106 1.91 2.52 -4.36
N ARG A 107 2.06 1.66 -3.35
CA ARG A 107 2.97 1.90 -2.23
C ARG A 107 4.43 2.04 -2.70
N ASN A 108 4.89 1.19 -3.61
CA ASN A 108 6.26 1.26 -4.12
C ASN A 108 6.53 2.52 -4.93
N GLN A 109 5.55 2.98 -5.72
CA GLN A 109 5.66 4.26 -6.43
C GLN A 109 5.84 5.41 -5.45
N LEU A 110 5.10 5.39 -4.34
CA LEU A 110 5.22 6.37 -3.27
C LEU A 110 6.58 6.35 -2.56
N ALA A 111 7.16 5.16 -2.37
CA ALA A 111 8.50 5.03 -1.79
C ALA A 111 9.63 5.56 -2.70
N HIS A 112 9.42 5.59 -4.02
CA HIS A 112 10.44 5.99 -4.99
C HIS A 112 10.21 7.37 -5.62
N THR A 113 8.98 7.90 -5.55
CA THR A 113 8.59 9.16 -6.17
C THR A 113 7.85 10.00 -5.13
N LEU A 114 8.46 11.14 -4.76
CA LEU A 114 7.91 12.05 -3.75
C LEU A 114 6.50 12.53 -4.13
N GLU A 115 6.26 12.82 -5.41
CA GLU A 115 4.99 13.32 -5.95
C GLU A 115 3.99 12.21 -6.34
N ALA A 116 4.19 10.96 -5.92
CA ALA A 116 3.32 9.86 -6.32
C ALA A 116 1.89 10.06 -5.79
N LYS A 117 0.91 9.87 -6.68
CA LYS A 117 -0.53 9.92 -6.38
C LYS A 117 -1.22 8.65 -6.86
N VAL A 118 -2.34 8.31 -6.23
CA VAL A 118 -3.22 7.25 -6.72
C VAL A 118 -3.87 7.74 -8.00
N THR A 119 -3.56 7.06 -9.11
CA THR A 119 -4.06 7.39 -10.44
C THR A 119 -5.40 6.72 -10.73
N ASP A 120 -6.13 7.20 -11.73
CA ASP A 120 -7.38 6.57 -12.16
C ASP A 120 -7.14 5.13 -12.63
N LYS A 121 -5.97 4.87 -13.24
CA LYS A 121 -5.54 3.52 -13.61
C LYS A 121 -5.38 2.60 -12.39
N ASP A 122 -4.96 3.14 -11.23
CA ASP A 122 -4.94 2.37 -9.98
C ASP A 122 -6.36 2.03 -9.53
N LYS A 123 -7.25 3.03 -9.51
CA LYS A 123 -8.68 2.87 -9.18
C LYS A 123 -9.34 1.80 -10.06
N GLU A 124 -9.22 1.92 -11.39
CA GLU A 124 -9.79 0.96 -12.35
C GLU A 124 -9.26 -0.46 -12.14
N SER A 125 -7.96 -0.59 -11.83
CA SER A 125 -7.36 -1.89 -11.54
C SER A 125 -7.96 -2.51 -10.27
N LEU A 126 -8.24 -1.72 -9.23
CA LEU A 126 -8.88 -2.23 -8.02
C LEU A 126 -10.35 -2.59 -8.25
N LEU A 127 -11.09 -1.74 -8.96
CA LEU A 127 -12.50 -1.99 -9.33
C LEU A 127 -12.69 -3.17 -10.30
N SER A 128 -11.61 -3.63 -10.94
CA SER A 128 -11.67 -4.86 -11.76
C SER A 128 -11.86 -6.14 -10.95
N VAL A 129 -11.63 -6.09 -9.63
CA VAL A 129 -11.98 -7.16 -8.70
C VAL A 129 -13.49 -7.14 -8.52
N LYS A 130 -14.17 -8.15 -9.08
CA LYS A 130 -15.63 -8.12 -9.28
C LYS A 130 -16.36 -8.17 -7.95
N THR A 131 -15.91 -9.05 -7.06
CA THR A 131 -16.48 -9.20 -5.71
C THR A 131 -16.38 -7.92 -4.90
N PHE A 132 -15.25 -7.21 -5.00
CA PHE A 132 -15.06 -5.90 -4.38
C PHE A 132 -16.00 -4.85 -4.97
N SER A 133 -16.02 -4.68 -6.30
CA SER A 133 -16.84 -3.65 -6.95
C SER A 133 -18.33 -3.85 -6.66
N ALA A 134 -18.82 -5.08 -6.80
CA ALA A 134 -20.23 -5.40 -6.57
C ALA A 134 -20.64 -5.14 -5.11
N LEU A 135 -19.84 -5.60 -4.13
CA LEU A 135 -20.16 -5.39 -2.72
C LEU A 135 -20.11 -3.90 -2.35
N ARG A 136 -19.14 -3.16 -2.90
CA ARG A 136 -19.01 -1.71 -2.68
C ARG A 136 -20.23 -0.93 -3.16
N GLU A 137 -20.78 -1.30 -4.32
CA GLU A 137 -22.01 -0.71 -4.86
C GLU A 137 -23.23 -1.04 -4.00
N GLU A 138 -23.39 -2.30 -3.60
CA GLU A 138 -24.52 -2.73 -2.76
C GLU A 138 -24.53 -2.05 -1.38
N LEU A 139 -23.36 -1.94 -0.73
CA LEU A 139 -23.24 -1.31 0.58
C LEU A 139 -23.50 0.21 0.56
N ALA A 140 -23.38 0.85 -0.60
CA ALA A 140 -23.62 2.28 -0.72
C ALA A 140 -25.10 2.64 -0.87
N LYS A 141 -25.98 1.66 -1.13
CA LYS A 141 -27.41 1.91 -1.37
C LYS A 141 -28.08 2.52 -0.12
N PRO A 142 -28.98 3.50 -0.31
CA PRO A 142 -29.56 3.96 -1.58
C PRO A 142 -28.70 5.00 -2.35
N GLY A 143 -27.52 5.37 -1.83
CA GLY A 143 -26.61 6.31 -2.47
C GLY A 143 -25.63 5.66 -3.43
N TYR A 144 -24.50 6.34 -3.64
CA TYR A 144 -23.39 5.88 -4.48
C TYR A 144 -22.09 5.91 -3.69
N PRO A 145 -21.18 4.96 -3.91
CA PRO A 145 -19.91 4.97 -3.22
C PRO A 145 -19.02 6.09 -3.79
N SER A 146 -18.05 6.58 -3.01
CA SER A 146 -17.15 7.66 -3.44
C SER A 146 -16.41 7.30 -4.74
N ASP A 147 -16.22 8.25 -5.65
CA ASP A 147 -15.38 8.06 -6.85
C ASP A 147 -13.93 8.52 -6.65
N ASN A 148 -13.59 9.01 -5.46
CA ASN A 148 -12.24 9.43 -5.14
C ASN A 148 -11.27 8.22 -5.14
N ASN A 149 -10.16 8.34 -5.86
CA ASN A 149 -9.17 7.27 -6.01
C ASN A 149 -8.63 6.74 -4.68
N MET A 150 -8.40 7.63 -3.71
CA MET A 150 -7.89 7.24 -2.39
C MET A 150 -8.95 6.49 -1.57
N ASP A 151 -10.21 6.91 -1.66
CA ASP A 151 -11.29 6.22 -0.96
C ASP A 151 -11.46 4.79 -1.49
N VAL A 152 -11.34 4.60 -2.82
CA VAL A 152 -11.37 3.25 -3.43
C VAL A 152 -10.21 2.37 -2.93
N VAL A 153 -9.01 2.93 -2.77
CA VAL A 153 -7.86 2.20 -2.20
C VAL A 153 -8.14 1.74 -0.77
N GLU A 154 -8.72 2.61 0.06
CA GLU A 154 -9.01 2.29 1.44
C GLU A 154 -10.17 1.30 1.58
N ASP A 155 -11.22 1.45 0.78
CA ASP A 155 -12.33 0.50 0.71
C ASP A 155 -11.83 -0.87 0.26
N PHE A 156 -10.95 -0.92 -0.75
CA PHE A 156 -10.34 -2.16 -1.20
C PHE A 156 -9.52 -2.83 -0.11
N ALA A 157 -8.69 -2.07 0.62
CA ALA A 157 -7.90 -2.61 1.73
C ALA A 157 -8.79 -3.20 2.84
N LYS A 158 -9.88 -2.51 3.21
CA LYS A 158 -10.87 -3.01 4.18
C LYS A 158 -11.57 -4.26 3.69
N HIS A 159 -11.96 -4.30 2.41
CA HIS A 159 -12.56 -5.47 1.79
C HIS A 159 -11.63 -6.68 1.89
N VAL A 160 -10.37 -6.53 1.45
CA VAL A 160 -9.37 -7.60 1.54
C VAL A 160 -9.18 -8.06 2.98
N GLY A 161 -9.03 -7.15 3.95
CA GLY A 161 -8.88 -7.50 5.36
C GLY A 161 -10.07 -8.31 5.87
N SER A 162 -11.30 -7.88 5.60
CA SER A 162 -12.51 -8.61 5.99
C SER A 162 -12.59 -10.02 5.38
N ARG A 163 -12.21 -10.17 4.11
CA ARG A 163 -12.21 -11.48 3.44
C ARG A 163 -11.13 -12.42 4.01
N LEU A 164 -9.92 -11.90 4.20
CA LEU A 164 -8.80 -12.64 4.77
C LEU A 164 -9.07 -13.05 6.22
N GLU A 165 -9.59 -12.14 7.05
CA GLU A 165 -10.01 -12.42 8.42
C GLU A 165 -11.05 -13.54 8.47
N SER A 166 -12.08 -13.47 7.62
CA SER A 166 -13.12 -14.50 7.53
C SER A 166 -12.60 -15.86 7.09
N LEU A 167 -11.52 -15.91 6.31
CA LEU A 167 -10.87 -17.14 5.87
C LEU A 167 -9.94 -17.71 6.95
N ALA A 168 -9.24 -16.84 7.66
CA ALA A 168 -8.36 -17.20 8.77
C ALA A 168 -9.12 -17.69 9.99
N ASP A 169 -10.39 -17.28 10.18
CA ASP A 169 -11.22 -17.70 11.31
C ASP A 169 -11.53 -19.22 11.28
N PRO A 170 -10.95 -20.03 12.20
CA PRO A 170 -11.23 -21.46 12.29
C PRO A 170 -12.68 -21.74 12.75
N GLY A 171 -13.34 -20.76 13.36
CA GLY A 171 -14.74 -20.82 13.80
C GLY A 171 -15.75 -20.58 12.68
N SER A 172 -15.30 -20.08 11.53
CA SER A 172 -16.12 -19.74 10.36
C SER A 172 -16.94 -20.93 9.88
N LEU A 173 -18.24 -20.70 9.64
CA LEU A 173 -19.18 -21.70 9.11
C LEU A 173 -18.65 -22.33 7.81
N ALA A 174 -17.93 -21.56 6.99
CA ALA A 174 -17.35 -22.01 5.73
C ALA A 174 -16.27 -23.09 5.95
N ASN A 175 -15.39 -22.92 6.93
CA ASN A 175 -14.37 -23.91 7.27
C ASN A 175 -15.00 -25.22 7.77
N ARG A 176 -16.08 -25.14 8.56
CA ARG A 176 -16.85 -26.32 8.99
C ARG A 176 -17.51 -27.04 7.80
N PHE A 177 -18.07 -26.29 6.85
CA PHE A 177 -18.63 -26.86 5.61
C PHE A 177 -17.55 -27.52 4.74
N GLN A 178 -16.38 -26.90 4.61
CA GLN A 178 -15.30 -27.42 3.79
C GLN A 178 -14.68 -28.69 4.41
N GLN A 179 -14.53 -28.71 5.74
CA GLN A 179 -14.11 -29.89 6.49
C GLN A 179 -15.13 -31.03 6.34
N ALA A 180 -16.42 -30.75 6.55
CA ALA A 180 -17.49 -31.75 6.37
C ALA A 180 -17.51 -32.32 4.94
N ARG A 181 -17.25 -31.50 3.92
CA ARG A 181 -17.19 -31.94 2.53
C ARG A 181 -15.99 -32.88 2.26
N ARG A 182 -14.80 -32.55 2.78
CA ARG A 182 -13.61 -33.41 2.67
C ARG A 182 -13.82 -34.77 3.37
N GLU A 183 -14.44 -34.76 4.56
CA GLU A 183 -14.74 -35.99 5.29
C GLU A 183 -15.76 -36.88 4.57
N TYR A 184 -16.73 -36.28 3.86
CA TYR A 184 -17.70 -37.01 3.05
C TYR A 184 -17.05 -37.64 1.80
N GLU A 185 -16.25 -36.87 1.06
CA GLU A 185 -15.54 -37.32 -0.15
C GLU A 185 -14.52 -38.44 0.16
N GLN A 186 -14.00 -38.54 1.38
CA GLN A 186 -13.10 -39.63 1.82
C GLN A 186 -13.83 -40.91 2.27
N ARG A 187 -15.15 -40.85 2.50
CA ARG A 187 -15.97 -41.99 2.94
C ARG A 187 -16.68 -42.71 1.78
N THR A 188 -16.72 -42.08 0.61
CA THR A 188 -17.26 -42.62 -0.66
C THR A 188 -16.14 -43.10 -1.56
#